data_AF-A0A368Q3X3-F1
#
_entry.id   AF-A0A368Q3X3-F1
#
_cell.length_a   1.000
_cell.length_b   1.000
_cell.length_c   1.000
_cell.angle_alpha   90.00
_cell.angle_beta   90.00
_cell.angle_gamma   90.00
#
_symmetry.space_group_name_H-M   'P 1'
#
loop_
_entity.id
_entity.type
_entity.pdbx_description
1 polymer ?
#
loop_
_entity_poly.entity_id
_entity_poly.type
_entity_poly.pdbx_seq_one_letter_code
_entity_poly.pdbx_strand_id
1 'polypeptide(L)'
;MGAAAAVAARRCDTSGLTALSHRLMKQLSATNRASNVVVSPLCIHSALSLLAYGARGSTLSEILGVVGASCRECLARDARAMALRVLPAARGMAQPQLTHAFGLWHDATRTLKPACRDAAWGCLDTEIGALDFLNRPEEAWWHINSRMKVSIKACTLPGSFMTRGSVSEGTRLVHTSLIHFGGDWRTPFSSSMNEVSNAAVDAEFMRSSQDQYVAEHDGFKVLRMPYTVPDPYHGILSSVRAQIVHTEAESWDVTPLPYPQFSLCIFLPDARDGLWSLEDKVLSEMGSIHEHLLLPRNRVRVGRFQVPKLKMCMSDGTSIKPVLQGLGIRALFSEEADMTNMLEHGGTGEPFFVNDVVHKAIFRVDEGDQSSEVTTTDSAARGGCLRLERQPVDFVADHPFAFFVVEEVTGAILLAGHVLDPTQVI
;
A
#
# COMPACT_ATOMS: atom_id res chain seq x y z
N MET A 1 14.31 -33.03 -7.19
CA MET A 1 13.57 -32.67 -5.95
C MET A 1 14.21 -31.55 -5.11
N GLY A 2 15.46 -31.12 -5.33
CA GLY A 2 16.11 -30.09 -4.50
C GLY A 2 15.88 -28.63 -4.91
N ALA A 3 15.46 -28.33 -6.15
CA ALA A 3 15.31 -26.96 -6.64
C ALA A 3 13.97 -26.31 -6.27
N ALA A 4 12.86 -27.05 -6.33
CA ALA A 4 11.53 -26.55 -5.96
C ALA A 4 11.41 -26.22 -4.45
N ALA A 5 12.08 -26.99 -3.59
CA ALA A 5 12.18 -26.70 -2.16
C ALA A 5 13.06 -25.48 -1.87
N ALA A 6 14.10 -25.24 -2.68
CA ALA A 6 14.94 -24.05 -2.58
C ALA A 6 14.26 -22.77 -3.13
N VAL A 7 13.34 -22.91 -4.09
CA VAL A 7 12.48 -21.80 -4.57
C VAL A 7 11.40 -21.44 -3.53
N ALA A 8 10.88 -22.42 -2.78
CA ALA A 8 10.04 -22.15 -1.61
C ALA A 8 10.82 -21.45 -0.47
N ALA A 9 12.14 -21.70 -0.37
CA ALA A 9 13.03 -21.11 0.64
C ALA A 9 13.65 -19.76 0.24
N ARG A 10 13.29 -19.19 -0.92
CA ARG A 10 13.70 -17.83 -1.36
C ARG A 10 12.55 -16.83 -1.41
N ARG A 11 11.43 -17.12 -0.73
CA ARG A 11 10.44 -16.08 -0.43
C ARG A 11 11.13 -15.06 0.48
N CYS A 12 11.30 -13.84 -0.02
CA CYS A 12 11.70 -12.72 0.83
C CYS A 12 10.78 -12.75 2.05
N ASP A 13 11.34 -12.86 3.26
CA ASP A 13 10.55 -12.96 4.49
C ASP A 13 9.69 -11.70 4.62
N THR A 14 8.46 -11.76 4.11
CA THR A 14 7.45 -10.70 4.24
C THR A 14 6.96 -10.58 5.68
N SER A 15 7.41 -11.48 6.57
CA SER A 15 7.03 -11.58 7.98
C SER A 15 7.08 -10.25 8.73
N GLY A 16 8.14 -9.45 8.55
CA GLY A 16 8.27 -8.13 9.18
C GLY A 16 7.25 -7.11 8.65
N LEU A 17 7.11 -7.02 7.33
CA LEU A 17 6.11 -6.13 6.71
C LEU A 17 4.68 -6.54 7.07
N THR A 18 4.38 -7.84 7.10
CA THR A 18 3.07 -8.37 7.52
C THR A 18 2.80 -8.04 8.99
N ALA A 19 3.76 -8.28 9.88
CA ALA A 19 3.63 -7.98 11.30
C ALA A 19 3.43 -6.48 11.56
N LEU A 20 4.16 -5.63 10.84
CA LEU A 20 3.97 -4.18 10.92
C LEU A 20 2.59 -3.78 10.38
N SER A 21 2.16 -4.32 9.24
CA SER A 21 0.85 -4.04 8.64
C SER A 21 -0.28 -4.34 9.62
N HIS A 22 -0.20 -5.50 10.28
CA HIS A 22 -1.14 -5.88 11.32
C HIS A 22 -1.19 -4.89 12.48
N ARG A 23 -0.03 -4.55 13.02
CA ARG A 23 0.09 -3.64 14.17
C ARG A 23 -0.42 -2.24 13.83
N LEU A 24 -0.04 -1.73 12.65
CA LEU A 24 -0.50 -0.42 12.16
C LEU A 24 -2.01 -0.38 12.00
N MET A 25 -2.62 -1.37 11.35
CA MET A 25 -4.07 -1.42 11.17
C MET A 25 -4.78 -1.47 12.51
N LYS A 26 -4.38 -2.37 13.41
CA LYS A 26 -4.98 -2.46 14.75
C LYS A 26 -4.92 -1.13 15.52
N GLN A 27 -3.78 -0.44 15.47
CA GLN A 27 -3.60 0.82 16.19
C GLN A 27 -4.37 1.98 15.54
N LEU A 28 -4.39 2.04 14.20
CA LEU A 28 -5.15 3.05 13.46
C LEU A 28 -6.65 2.87 13.67
N SER A 29 -7.16 1.65 13.56
CA SER A 29 -8.57 1.32 13.78
C SER A 29 -9.01 1.57 15.23
N ALA A 30 -8.12 1.34 16.22
CA ALA A 30 -8.41 1.69 17.61
C ALA A 30 -8.47 3.20 17.85
N THR A 31 -7.68 3.99 17.12
CA THR A 31 -7.61 5.44 17.28
C THR A 31 -8.65 6.17 16.42
N ASN A 32 -9.11 5.55 15.33
CA ASN A 32 -9.99 6.18 14.36
C ASN A 32 -11.19 5.27 14.00
N ARG A 33 -12.23 5.34 14.85
CA ARG A 33 -13.48 4.58 14.70
C ARG A 33 -14.62 5.33 14.04
N ALA A 34 -14.40 6.58 13.64
CA ALA A 34 -15.44 7.47 13.15
C ALA A 34 -15.19 7.97 11.72
N SER A 35 -14.02 7.69 11.13
CA SER A 35 -13.74 8.01 9.74
C SER A 35 -13.14 6.84 8.98
N ASN A 36 -13.16 6.96 7.66
CA ASN A 36 -12.41 6.09 6.76
C ASN A 36 -10.90 6.19 7.08
N VAL A 37 -10.19 5.08 6.87
CA VAL A 37 -8.74 4.99 7.05
C VAL A 37 -8.12 4.37 5.81
N VAL A 38 -6.99 4.93 5.38
CA VAL A 38 -6.11 4.33 4.38
C VAL A 38 -4.67 4.59 4.80
N VAL A 39 -3.79 3.61 4.67
CA VAL A 39 -2.36 3.74 4.99
C VAL A 39 -1.57 2.84 4.05
N SER A 40 -0.30 3.17 3.79
CA SER A 40 0.65 2.24 3.18
C SER A 40 1.62 1.68 4.22
N PRO A 41 1.42 0.42 4.67
CA PRO A 41 2.37 -0.24 5.54
C PRO A 41 3.76 -0.33 4.93
N LEU A 42 3.86 -0.54 3.60
CA LEU A 42 5.13 -0.61 2.89
C LEU A 42 5.91 0.71 2.93
N CYS A 43 5.24 1.86 2.76
CA CYS A 43 5.90 3.17 2.89
C CYS A 43 6.42 3.40 4.31
N ILE A 44 5.63 3.05 5.33
CA ILE A 44 6.01 3.21 6.74
C ILE A 44 7.14 2.24 7.11
N HIS A 45 7.10 1.01 6.60
CA HIS A 45 8.17 0.02 6.76
C HIS A 45 9.50 0.55 6.21
N SER A 46 9.48 1.12 5.00
CA SER A 46 10.66 1.73 4.38
C SER A 46 11.15 2.97 5.13
N ALA A 47 10.24 3.80 5.64
CA ALA A 47 10.59 4.93 6.51
C ALA A 47 11.31 4.47 7.78
N LEU A 48 10.75 3.47 8.47
CA LEU A 48 11.33 2.90 9.68
C LEU A 48 12.66 2.20 9.41
N SER A 49 12.86 1.61 8.23
CA SER A 49 14.16 1.07 7.80
C SER A 49 15.23 2.16 7.73
N LEU A 50 14.92 3.30 7.09
CA LEU A 50 15.85 4.43 7.02
C LEU A 50 16.11 5.05 8.41
N LEU A 51 15.10 5.15 9.25
CA LEU A 51 15.27 5.65 10.62
C LEU A 51 16.07 4.67 11.49
N ALA A 52 15.87 3.36 11.33
CA ALA A 52 16.66 2.32 11.99
C ALA A 52 18.13 2.35 11.57
N TYR A 53 18.45 2.75 10.33
CA TYR A 53 19.82 2.99 9.90
C TYR A 53 20.51 4.04 10.79
N GLY A 54 19.77 5.08 11.17
CA GLY A 54 20.25 6.16 12.03
C GLY A 54 20.31 5.85 13.51
N ALA A 55 19.34 5.07 13.97
CA ALA A 55 19.13 4.77 15.38
C ALA A 55 20.24 3.89 15.98
N ARG A 56 20.42 3.90 17.30
CA ARG A 56 21.22 2.93 18.08
C ARG A 56 20.53 2.65 19.42
N GLY A 57 21.10 1.75 20.22
CA GLY A 57 20.64 1.48 21.58
C GLY A 57 19.16 1.13 21.70
N SER A 58 18.47 1.75 22.66
CA SER A 58 17.03 1.59 22.88
C SER A 58 16.21 2.04 21.67
N THR A 59 16.57 3.16 21.03
CA THR A 59 15.88 3.68 19.85
C THR A 59 15.83 2.67 18.72
N LEU A 60 16.95 2.00 18.43
CA LEU A 60 17.00 0.93 17.43
C LEU A 60 16.14 -0.27 17.86
N SER A 61 16.25 -0.66 19.12
CA SER A 61 15.56 -1.83 19.66
C SER A 61 14.04 -1.68 19.59
N GLU A 62 13.52 -0.48 19.87
CA GLU A 62 12.09 -0.16 19.72
C GLU A 62 11.63 -0.30 18.26
N ILE A 63 12.39 0.27 17.30
CA ILE A 63 12.04 0.19 15.88
C ILE A 63 12.02 -1.28 15.40
N LEU A 64 13.09 -2.04 15.70
CA LEU A 64 13.19 -3.45 15.32
C LEU A 64 12.08 -4.28 15.95
N GLY A 65 11.77 -4.03 17.23
CA GLY A 65 10.69 -4.70 17.95
C GLY A 65 9.32 -4.47 17.30
N VAL A 66 9.02 -3.23 16.88
CA VAL A 66 7.74 -2.86 16.25
C VAL A 66 7.64 -3.32 14.80
N VAL A 67 8.73 -3.30 14.04
CA VAL A 67 8.74 -3.84 12.67
C VAL A 67 8.78 -5.36 12.65
N GLY A 68 9.23 -6.01 13.73
CA GLY A 68 9.42 -7.46 13.78
C GLY A 68 10.67 -7.92 13.03
N ALA A 69 11.69 -7.06 12.93
CA ALA A 69 12.97 -7.38 12.29
C ALA A 69 14.00 -7.82 13.34
N SER A 70 14.79 -8.85 13.01
CA SER A 70 15.83 -9.38 13.90
C SER A 70 17.07 -8.48 13.98
N CYS A 71 17.36 -7.74 12.90
CA CYS A 71 18.52 -6.88 12.79
C CYS A 71 18.27 -5.72 11.82
N ARG A 72 19.07 -4.66 11.91
CA ARG A 72 18.99 -3.49 11.01
C ARG A 72 19.27 -3.87 9.56
N GLU A 73 20.27 -4.70 9.33
CA GLU A 73 20.68 -5.13 8.00
C GLU A 73 19.59 -5.99 7.36
N CYS A 74 18.91 -6.79 8.17
CA CYS A 74 17.76 -7.61 7.81
C CYS A 74 16.62 -6.70 7.34
N LEU A 75 16.25 -5.72 8.18
CA LEU A 75 15.23 -4.72 7.86
C LEU A 75 15.57 -3.94 6.58
N ALA A 76 16.79 -3.45 6.44
CA ALA A 76 17.23 -2.70 5.27
C ALA A 76 17.19 -3.53 3.99
N ARG A 77 17.63 -4.80 4.06
CA ARG A 77 17.56 -5.74 2.93
C ARG A 77 16.11 -5.99 2.53
N ASP A 78 15.24 -6.28 3.49
CA ASP A 78 13.85 -6.66 3.22
C ASP A 78 13.06 -5.45 2.70
N ALA A 79 13.24 -4.26 3.29
CA ALA A 79 12.67 -3.01 2.79
C ALA A 79 13.12 -2.71 1.36
N ARG A 80 14.42 -2.85 1.06
CA ARG A 80 14.95 -2.63 -0.30
C ARG A 80 14.42 -3.65 -1.30
N ALA A 81 14.33 -4.92 -0.91
CA ALA A 81 13.79 -5.97 -1.78
C ALA A 81 12.32 -5.71 -2.11
N MET A 82 11.50 -5.34 -1.12
CA MET A 82 10.10 -4.98 -1.35
C MET A 82 9.96 -3.69 -2.16
N ALA A 83 10.76 -2.67 -1.88
CA ALA A 83 10.79 -1.43 -2.64
C ALA A 83 11.07 -1.67 -4.13
N LEU A 84 12.12 -2.42 -4.46
CA LEU A 84 12.49 -2.73 -5.85
C LEU A 84 11.44 -3.57 -6.58
N ARG A 85 10.74 -4.45 -5.85
CA ARG A 85 9.73 -5.35 -6.42
C ARG A 85 8.39 -4.66 -6.62
N VAL A 86 7.91 -3.96 -5.60
CA VAL A 86 6.53 -3.46 -5.48
C VAL A 86 6.41 -2.00 -5.89
N LEU A 87 7.46 -1.20 -5.69
CA LEU A 87 7.48 0.23 -6.01
C LEU A 87 8.55 0.54 -7.07
N PRO A 88 8.57 -0.13 -8.24
CA PRO A 88 9.56 0.20 -9.26
C PRO A 88 9.37 1.65 -9.70
N ALA A 89 10.48 2.37 -9.91
CA ALA A 89 10.43 3.71 -10.47
C ALA A 89 9.57 3.68 -11.75
N ALA A 90 8.56 4.56 -11.81
CA ALA A 90 7.60 4.65 -12.92
C ALA A 90 8.31 5.10 -14.21
N ARG A 91 9.11 4.20 -14.81
CA ARG A 91 9.80 4.44 -16.08
C ARG A 91 8.88 3.99 -17.21
N GLY A 92 8.01 4.89 -17.63
CA GLY A 92 7.30 4.80 -18.92
C GLY A 92 6.15 3.79 -19.00
N MET A 93 5.67 3.22 -17.88
CA MET A 93 4.50 2.35 -17.89
C MET A 93 3.20 3.15 -17.71
N ALA A 94 2.19 2.83 -18.52
CA ALA A 94 0.90 3.49 -18.50
C ALA A 94 0.03 3.07 -17.30
N GLN A 95 0.18 1.85 -16.79
CA GLN A 95 -0.65 1.27 -15.73
C GLN A 95 0.07 0.15 -14.94
N PRO A 96 -0.28 -0.08 -13.66
CA PRO A 96 -1.02 0.84 -12.79
C PRO A 96 -0.23 2.13 -12.53
N GLN A 97 -0.93 3.25 -12.40
CA GLN A 97 -0.37 4.55 -12.03
C GLN A 97 0.02 4.59 -10.56
N LEU A 98 1.17 3.98 -10.27
CA LEU A 98 1.81 4.01 -8.97
C LEU A 98 2.86 5.11 -8.95
N THR A 99 2.62 6.16 -8.17
CA THR A 99 3.58 7.25 -7.94
C THR A 99 3.86 7.38 -6.46
N HIS A 100 5.12 7.56 -6.10
CA HIS A 100 5.54 7.73 -4.72
C HIS A 100 6.57 8.85 -4.59
N ALA A 101 6.65 9.43 -3.40
CA ALA A 101 7.65 10.42 -3.04
C ALA A 101 8.05 10.22 -1.58
N PHE A 102 9.35 10.19 -1.33
CA PHE A 102 9.92 10.06 0.00
C PHE A 102 10.90 11.21 0.25
N GLY A 103 10.91 11.71 1.48
CA GLY A 103 11.74 12.83 1.87
C GLY A 103 12.26 12.67 3.30
N LEU A 104 13.53 13.00 3.50
CA LEU A 104 14.18 13.10 4.79
C LEU A 104 14.70 14.54 4.94
N TRP A 105 14.03 15.32 5.76
CA TRP A 105 14.29 16.75 5.94
C TRP A 105 14.94 16.97 7.29
N HIS A 106 16.21 17.36 7.29
CA HIS A 106 16.98 17.59 8.51
C HIS A 106 17.32 19.07 8.68
N ASP A 107 17.53 19.49 9.92
CA ASP A 107 17.97 20.83 10.21
C ASP A 107 19.35 21.11 9.60
N ALA A 108 19.49 22.28 8.97
CA ALA A 108 20.68 22.68 8.22
C ALA A 108 21.91 22.89 9.10
N THR A 109 21.76 23.02 10.43
CA THR A 109 22.90 23.08 11.36
C THR A 109 23.60 21.73 11.52
N ARG A 110 23.03 20.64 10.98
CA ARG A 110 23.54 19.27 11.07
C ARG A 110 23.92 18.71 9.72
N THR A 111 25.06 18.02 9.66
CA THR A 111 25.52 17.32 8.45
C THR A 111 25.29 15.82 8.58
N LEU A 112 24.50 15.26 7.65
CA LEU A 112 24.31 13.82 7.54
C LEU A 112 25.52 13.13 6.89
N LYS A 113 25.90 11.96 7.39
CA LYS A 113 26.96 11.11 6.83
C LYS A 113 26.69 10.76 5.37
N PRO A 114 27.73 10.60 4.53
CA PRO A 114 27.56 10.13 3.16
C PRO A 114 26.86 8.78 3.11
N ALA A 115 27.22 7.87 4.01
CA ALA A 115 26.58 6.55 4.12
C ALA A 115 25.09 6.62 4.49
N CYS A 116 24.63 7.68 5.17
CA CYS A 116 23.20 7.92 5.41
C CYS A 116 22.49 8.34 4.13
N ARG A 117 23.17 9.12 3.28
CA ARG A 117 22.65 9.52 1.97
C ARG A 117 22.54 8.32 1.03
N ASP A 118 23.54 7.44 1.04
CA ASP A 118 23.51 6.19 0.27
C ASP A 118 22.38 5.26 0.74
N ALA A 119 22.17 5.17 2.06
CA ALA A 119 21.06 4.40 2.63
C ALA A 119 19.68 4.95 2.21
N ALA A 120 19.51 6.28 2.22
CA ALA A 120 18.29 6.94 1.78
C ALA A 120 18.02 6.73 0.28
N TRP A 121 19.06 6.84 -0.55
CA TRP A 121 18.96 6.55 -1.98
C TRP A 121 18.54 5.09 -2.23
N GLY A 122 19.11 4.14 -1.47
CA GLY A 122 18.70 2.74 -1.52
C GLY A 122 17.28 2.45 -1.02
N CYS A 123 16.66 3.38 -0.29
CA CYS A 123 15.30 3.29 0.24
C CYS A 123 14.35 4.19 -0.58
N LEU A 124 13.87 3.70 -1.72
CA LEU A 124 12.83 4.37 -2.54
C LEU A 124 13.23 5.78 -3.03
N ASP A 125 14.50 5.94 -3.42
CA ASP A 125 15.04 7.20 -3.94
C ASP A 125 14.71 8.41 -3.04
N THR A 126 14.80 8.21 -1.71
CA THR A 126 14.40 9.22 -0.72
C THR A 126 15.19 10.51 -0.91
N GLU A 127 14.48 11.63 -1.13
CA GLU A 127 15.09 12.94 -1.24
C GLU A 127 15.62 13.39 0.13
N ILE A 128 16.82 13.93 0.19
CA ILE A 128 17.37 14.52 1.41
C ILE A 128 17.45 16.03 1.23
N GLY A 129 16.86 16.76 2.17
CA GLY A 129 16.96 18.22 2.23
C GLY A 129 17.46 18.72 3.59
N ALA A 130 18.45 19.61 3.56
CA ALA A 130 18.88 20.39 4.71
C ALA A 130 18.07 21.70 4.73
N LEU A 131 17.25 21.93 5.75
CA LEU A 131 16.36 23.08 5.86
C LEU A 131 16.66 23.89 7.12
N ASP A 132 16.55 25.21 7.03
CA ASP A 132 16.74 26.13 8.17
C ASP A 132 15.46 26.20 9.01
N PHE A 133 15.22 25.18 9.84
CA PHE A 133 14.06 25.16 10.72
C PHE A 133 14.16 26.21 11.82
N LEU A 134 15.39 26.47 12.31
CA LEU A 134 15.65 27.39 13.41
C LEU A 134 15.25 28.83 13.08
N ASN A 135 15.63 29.35 11.91
CA ASN A 135 15.37 30.76 11.58
C ASN A 135 14.22 30.94 10.59
N ARG A 136 13.86 29.90 9.83
CA ARG A 136 12.89 29.99 8.72
C ARG A 136 11.92 28.81 8.65
N PRO A 137 11.20 28.48 9.74
CA PRO A 137 10.31 27.32 9.77
C PRO A 137 9.15 27.39 8.76
N GLU A 138 8.62 28.59 8.46
CA GLU A 138 7.57 28.74 7.44
C GLU A 138 8.09 28.48 6.01
N GLU A 139 9.31 28.92 5.68
CA GLU A 139 9.93 28.64 4.39
C GLU A 139 10.22 27.14 4.25
N ALA A 140 10.70 26.50 5.32
CA ALA A 140 10.93 25.05 5.35
C ALA A 140 9.62 24.26 5.17
N TRP A 141 8.53 24.67 5.84
CA TRP A 141 7.20 24.10 5.66
C TRP A 141 6.72 24.20 4.20
N TRP A 142 6.89 25.38 3.59
CA TRP A 142 6.50 25.60 2.20
C TRP A 142 7.34 24.74 1.26
N HIS A 143 8.65 24.65 1.50
CA HIS A 143 9.58 23.83 0.72
C HIS A 143 9.14 22.36 0.69
N ILE A 144 8.88 21.77 1.86
CA ILE A 144 8.44 20.37 1.97
C ILE A 144 7.13 20.16 1.22
N ASN A 145 6.11 20.99 1.46
CA ASN A 145 4.82 20.86 0.78
C ASN A 145 4.95 20.96 -0.75
N SER A 146 5.72 21.94 -1.24
CA SER A 146 5.97 22.14 -2.66
C SER A 146 6.72 20.96 -3.28
N ARG A 147 7.72 20.41 -2.59
CA ARG A 147 8.45 19.22 -3.03
C ARG A 147 7.54 18.02 -3.16
N MET A 148 6.78 17.70 -2.11
CA MET A 148 5.86 16.56 -2.12
C MET A 148 4.79 16.69 -3.22
N LYS A 149 4.30 17.92 -3.46
CA LYS A 149 3.32 18.20 -4.53
C LYS A 149 3.91 18.03 -5.93
N VAL A 150 5.13 18.51 -6.17
CA VAL A 150 5.80 18.39 -7.47
C VAL A 150 6.15 16.94 -7.79
N SER A 151 6.47 16.13 -6.78
CA SER A 151 6.88 14.73 -7.01
C SER A 151 5.76 13.83 -7.53
N ILE A 152 4.49 14.20 -7.35
CA ILE A 152 3.35 13.41 -7.83
C ILE A 152 2.74 13.92 -9.15
N LYS A 153 3.51 14.63 -9.99
CA LYS A 153 3.20 15.32 -11.29
C LYS A 153 1.88 15.02 -12.05
N ALA A 154 1.35 13.81 -11.99
CA ALA A 154 0.10 13.36 -12.63
C ALA A 154 -1.16 13.46 -11.73
N CYS A 155 -1.02 13.72 -10.44
CA CYS A 155 -2.09 13.60 -9.46
C CYS A 155 -2.27 14.90 -8.67
N THR A 156 -3.52 15.34 -8.53
CA THR A 156 -3.85 16.47 -7.67
C THR A 156 -3.80 16.01 -6.21
N LEU A 157 -2.83 16.49 -5.44
CA LEU A 157 -2.85 16.37 -3.98
C LEU A 157 -4.02 17.19 -3.45
N PRO A 158 -5.03 16.60 -2.78
CA PRO A 158 -6.03 17.38 -2.08
C PRO A 158 -5.38 18.11 -0.90
N GLY A 159 -5.65 19.41 -0.80
CA GLY A 159 -5.18 20.24 0.29
C GLY A 159 -3.65 20.36 0.39
N SER A 160 -3.17 20.48 1.63
CA SER A 160 -1.74 20.54 1.95
C SER A 160 -1.21 19.15 2.29
N PHE A 161 0.08 18.88 2.04
CA PHE A 161 0.70 17.62 2.49
C PHE A 161 0.83 17.64 4.02
N MET A 162 1.36 18.74 4.55
CA MET A 162 1.49 19.03 5.98
C MET A 162 0.69 20.27 6.35
N THR A 163 -0.02 20.20 7.48
CA THR A 163 -0.71 21.36 8.05
C THR A 163 0.26 22.49 8.40
N ARG A 164 -0.18 23.73 8.26
CA ARG A 164 0.64 24.89 8.64
C ARG A 164 0.94 24.83 10.14
N GLY A 165 2.19 25.10 10.54
CA GLY A 165 2.63 25.02 11.94
C GLY A 165 3.09 23.62 12.40
N SER A 166 3.09 22.62 11.51
CA SER A 166 3.61 21.27 11.80
C SER A 166 5.14 21.21 11.99
N VAL A 167 5.86 22.24 11.55
CA VAL A 167 7.29 22.43 11.79
C VAL A 167 7.51 23.73 12.55
N SER A 168 8.57 23.77 13.34
CA SER A 168 8.90 24.88 14.25
C SER A 168 10.42 25.06 14.36
N GLU A 169 10.86 26.06 15.11
CA GLU A 169 12.28 26.30 15.44
C GLU A 169 12.93 25.11 16.17
N GLY A 170 12.12 24.31 16.86
CA GLY A 170 12.53 23.07 17.53
C GLY A 170 12.61 21.85 16.61
N THR A 171 12.31 21.99 15.31
CA THR A 171 12.38 20.87 14.36
C THR A 171 13.84 20.52 14.04
N ARG A 172 14.15 19.22 14.04
CA ARG A 172 15.48 18.63 13.81
C ARG A 172 15.46 17.64 12.66
N LEU A 173 14.46 16.77 12.61
CA LEU A 173 14.32 15.76 11.57
C LEU A 173 12.84 15.45 11.31
N VAL A 174 12.43 15.47 10.05
CA VAL A 174 11.09 15.06 9.60
C VAL A 174 11.24 14.07 8.46
N HIS A 175 10.55 12.93 8.58
CA HIS A 175 10.40 12.00 7.47
C HIS A 175 9.04 12.20 6.81
N THR A 176 9.01 12.22 5.48
CA THR A 176 7.79 12.35 4.69
C THR A 176 7.66 11.22 3.69
N SER A 177 6.47 10.64 3.58
CA SER A 177 6.16 9.66 2.55
C SER A 177 4.78 9.94 1.96
N LEU A 178 4.71 9.85 0.63
CA LEU A 178 3.50 10.02 -0.14
C LEU A 178 3.40 8.90 -1.16
N ILE A 179 2.23 8.28 -1.24
CA ILE A 179 1.94 7.28 -2.25
C ILE A 179 0.58 7.58 -2.88
N HIS A 180 0.56 7.57 -4.20
CA HIS A 180 -0.65 7.56 -5.00
C HIS A 180 -0.72 6.23 -5.74
N PHE A 181 -1.82 5.53 -5.55
CA PHE A 181 -2.13 4.32 -6.28
C PHE A 181 -3.46 4.48 -7.03
N GLY A 182 -3.37 4.38 -8.35
CA GLY A 182 -4.52 4.22 -9.23
C GLY A 182 -4.18 3.19 -10.30
N GLY A 183 -5.18 2.51 -10.83
CA GLY A 183 -4.98 1.52 -11.89
C GLY A 183 -6.29 1.10 -12.52
N ASP A 184 -6.22 0.70 -13.77
CA ASP A 184 -7.39 0.13 -14.46
C ASP A 184 -7.63 -1.30 -14.00
N TRP A 185 -8.89 -1.69 -13.87
CA TRP A 185 -9.25 -3.08 -13.60
C TRP A 185 -8.91 -3.96 -14.78
N ARG A 186 -8.50 -5.20 -14.50
CA ARG A 186 -8.40 -6.24 -15.53
C ARG A 186 -9.75 -6.55 -16.18
N THR A 187 -10.84 -6.29 -15.45
CA THR A 187 -12.22 -6.42 -15.93
C THR A 187 -12.99 -5.18 -15.48
N PRO A 188 -13.09 -4.14 -16.33
CA PRO A 188 -13.71 -2.87 -15.96
C PRO A 188 -15.22 -2.99 -15.77
N PHE A 189 -15.79 -2.02 -15.06
CA PHE A 189 -17.23 -1.92 -14.87
C PHE A 189 -17.88 -1.14 -16.01
N SER A 190 -19.08 -1.55 -16.42
CA SER A 190 -19.85 -0.75 -17.37
C SER A 190 -20.43 0.47 -16.65
N SER A 191 -20.07 1.66 -17.12
CA SER A 191 -20.61 2.93 -16.59
C SER A 191 -22.13 3.03 -16.71
N SER A 192 -22.73 2.29 -17.65
CA SER A 192 -24.18 2.22 -17.88
C SER A 192 -24.98 1.51 -16.79
N MET A 193 -24.31 0.78 -15.89
CA MET A 193 -24.94 0.01 -14.81
C MET A 193 -24.87 0.71 -13.45
N ASN A 194 -24.35 1.94 -13.41
CA ASN A 194 -24.29 2.73 -12.19
C ASN A 194 -25.69 3.25 -11.85
N GLU A 195 -26.10 3.01 -10.62
CA GLU A 195 -27.32 3.60 -10.05
C GLU A 195 -26.99 4.07 -8.63
N VAL A 196 -27.43 5.29 -8.32
CA VAL A 196 -27.49 5.78 -6.95
C VAL A 196 -28.40 4.83 -6.16
N SER A 197 -27.86 4.21 -5.12
CA SER A 197 -28.59 3.26 -4.31
C SER A 197 -29.53 3.99 -3.35
N ASN A 198 -30.81 3.58 -3.28
CA ASN A 198 -31.77 4.00 -2.24
C ASN A 198 -31.54 3.32 -0.87
N ALA A 199 -30.42 2.62 -0.66
CA ALA A 199 -30.02 2.13 0.67
C ALA A 199 -29.40 3.26 1.52
N ALA A 200 -29.17 3.01 2.81
CA ALA A 200 -28.88 3.99 3.87
C ALA A 200 -27.74 5.02 3.65
N VAL A 201 -27.03 4.97 2.52
CA VAL A 201 -25.93 5.87 2.16
C VAL A 201 -26.04 6.22 0.67
N ASP A 202 -26.10 7.52 0.36
CA ASP A 202 -26.23 8.10 -1.00
C ASP A 202 -24.88 8.06 -1.75
N ALA A 203 -24.39 6.85 -2.05
CA ALA A 203 -23.14 6.63 -2.77
C ALA A 203 -23.36 6.03 -4.17
N GLU A 204 -22.46 6.33 -5.09
CA GLU A 204 -22.42 5.67 -6.40
C GLU A 204 -21.80 4.27 -6.28
N PHE A 205 -22.53 3.26 -6.75
CA PHE A 205 -22.06 1.87 -6.75
C PHE A 205 -21.76 1.37 -8.15
N MET A 206 -20.60 0.74 -8.30
CA MET A 206 -20.24 -0.08 -9.45
C MET A 206 -20.98 -1.42 -9.38
N ARG A 207 -21.56 -1.85 -10.50
CA ARG A 207 -22.30 -3.11 -10.61
C ARG A 207 -21.77 -3.97 -11.74
N SER A 208 -21.88 -5.29 -11.58
CA SER A 208 -21.49 -6.25 -12.61
C SER A 208 -22.39 -7.48 -12.57
N SER A 209 -22.69 -8.03 -13.75
CA SER A 209 -23.34 -9.33 -13.90
C SER A 209 -22.38 -10.42 -14.39
N GLN A 210 -21.09 -10.07 -14.58
CA GLN A 210 -20.07 -11.06 -14.93
C GLN A 210 -19.63 -11.85 -13.71
N ASP A 211 -19.12 -13.06 -13.91
CA ASP A 211 -18.54 -13.84 -12.81
C ASP A 211 -17.41 -13.07 -12.13
N GLN A 212 -17.34 -13.09 -10.80
CA GLN A 212 -16.35 -12.33 -10.02
C GLN A 212 -15.52 -13.27 -9.13
N TYR A 213 -14.33 -12.84 -8.74
CA TYR A 213 -13.55 -13.57 -7.74
C TYR A 213 -14.12 -13.27 -6.35
N VAL A 214 -15.12 -14.05 -5.94
CA VAL A 214 -15.76 -13.95 -4.63
C VAL A 214 -15.63 -15.28 -3.89
N ALA A 215 -15.28 -15.21 -2.60
CA ALA A 215 -15.29 -16.32 -1.67
C ALA A 215 -16.16 -15.99 -0.46
N GLU A 216 -16.96 -16.97 -0.01
CA GLU A 216 -17.72 -16.89 1.24
C GLU A 216 -16.96 -17.64 2.34
N HIS A 217 -16.80 -16.98 3.48
CA HIS A 217 -16.19 -17.52 4.68
C HIS A 217 -17.19 -17.42 5.84
N ASP A 218 -16.91 -18.09 6.95
CA ASP A 218 -17.75 -18.00 8.13
C ASP A 218 -17.71 -16.58 8.73
N GLY A 219 -18.80 -15.83 8.53
CA GLY A 219 -19.03 -14.48 9.05
C GLY A 219 -18.60 -13.33 8.13
N PHE A 220 -18.06 -13.60 6.94
CA PHE A 220 -17.65 -12.57 5.98
C PHE A 220 -17.45 -13.09 4.56
N LYS A 221 -17.41 -12.17 3.60
CA LYS A 221 -17.12 -12.42 2.19
C LYS A 221 -15.86 -11.68 1.75
N VAL A 222 -15.13 -12.28 0.81
CA VAL A 222 -13.94 -11.68 0.21
C VAL A 222 -14.14 -11.51 -1.28
N LEU A 223 -13.96 -10.29 -1.76
CA LEU A 223 -13.90 -9.96 -3.19
C LEU A 223 -12.46 -9.64 -3.56
N ARG A 224 -11.98 -10.22 -4.67
CA ARG A 224 -10.69 -9.89 -5.29
C ARG A 224 -10.89 -9.25 -6.64
N MET A 225 -10.28 -8.09 -6.85
CA MET A 225 -10.34 -7.31 -8.08
C MET A 225 -8.92 -7.05 -8.61
N PRO A 226 -8.45 -7.88 -9.56
CA PRO A 226 -7.12 -7.70 -10.15
C PRO A 226 -7.04 -6.43 -11.00
N TYR A 227 -5.96 -5.68 -10.84
CA TYR A 227 -5.60 -4.59 -11.73
C TYR A 227 -4.98 -5.12 -13.02
N THR A 228 -5.04 -4.31 -14.07
CA THR A 228 -4.37 -4.59 -15.34
C THR A 228 -2.86 -4.62 -15.12
N VAL A 229 -2.23 -5.70 -15.59
CA VAL A 229 -0.77 -5.81 -15.60
C VAL A 229 -0.26 -5.11 -16.85
N PRO A 230 0.79 -4.28 -16.77
CA PRO A 230 1.39 -3.71 -17.97
C PRO A 230 1.79 -4.83 -18.93
N ASP A 231 1.34 -4.73 -20.18
CA ASP A 231 1.70 -5.69 -21.23
C ASP A 231 3.12 -5.38 -21.72
N PRO A 232 4.13 -6.23 -21.45
CA PRO A 232 5.49 -6.02 -21.95
C PRO A 232 5.56 -6.00 -23.48
N TYR A 233 4.55 -6.56 -24.16
CA TYR A 233 4.49 -6.65 -25.62
C TYR A 233 3.56 -5.59 -26.24
N HIS A 234 3.21 -4.55 -25.49
CA HIS A 234 2.40 -3.45 -26.02
C HIS A 234 3.10 -2.84 -27.26
N GLY A 235 2.41 -2.82 -28.41
CA GLY A 235 2.95 -2.38 -29.70
C GLY A 235 3.52 -3.49 -30.60
N ILE A 236 3.58 -4.74 -30.12
CA ILE A 236 3.94 -5.91 -30.94
C ILE A 236 2.65 -6.49 -31.55
N LEU A 237 2.70 -6.81 -32.84
CA LEU A 237 1.57 -7.42 -33.56
C LEU A 237 1.12 -8.69 -32.84
N SER A 238 -0.20 -8.87 -32.71
CA SER A 238 -0.82 -10.01 -32.01
C SER A 238 -0.33 -11.37 -32.51
N SER A 239 -0.02 -11.49 -33.81
CA SER A 239 0.56 -12.70 -34.42
C SER A 239 1.98 -12.99 -33.96
N VAL A 240 2.81 -11.94 -33.81
CA VAL A 240 4.19 -12.04 -33.31
C VAL A 240 4.19 -12.33 -31.81
N ARG A 241 3.28 -11.70 -31.06
CA ARG A 241 3.04 -12.01 -29.64
C ARG A 241 2.72 -13.49 -29.45
N ALA A 242 1.80 -14.05 -30.25
CA ALA A 242 1.44 -15.48 -30.16
C ALA A 242 2.63 -16.40 -30.46
N GLN A 243 3.49 -16.05 -31.41
CA GLN A 243 4.70 -16.83 -31.75
C GLN A 243 5.77 -16.75 -30.66
N ILE A 244 6.02 -15.56 -30.08
CA ILE A 244 6.95 -15.40 -28.95
C ILE A 244 6.46 -16.21 -27.74
N VAL A 245 5.17 -16.09 -27.39
CA VAL A 245 4.55 -16.85 -26.29
C VAL A 245 4.64 -18.35 -26.54
N HIS A 246 4.43 -18.85 -27.76
CA HIS A 246 4.59 -20.27 -28.07
C HIS A 246 6.04 -20.76 -28.00
N THR A 247 7.00 -19.92 -28.39
CA THR A 247 8.43 -20.28 -28.37
C THR A 247 8.99 -20.26 -26.94
N GLU A 248 8.46 -19.40 -26.06
CA GLU A 248 8.82 -19.33 -24.64
C GLU A 248 7.99 -20.28 -23.74
N ALA A 249 6.85 -20.79 -24.22
CA ALA A 249 6.02 -21.75 -23.47
C ALA A 249 6.69 -23.12 -23.26
N GLU A 250 7.67 -23.49 -24.09
CA GLU A 250 8.44 -24.73 -23.93
C GLU A 250 9.49 -24.66 -22.80
N SER A 251 9.69 -23.49 -22.17
CA SER A 251 10.65 -23.28 -21.07
C SER A 251 10.02 -22.66 -19.81
N TRP A 252 8.80 -23.09 -19.45
CA TRP A 252 8.18 -22.80 -18.14
C TRP A 252 8.92 -23.52 -16.98
N ASP A 253 10.18 -23.16 -16.77
CA ASP A 253 10.83 -23.22 -15.47
C ASP A 253 10.83 -21.78 -14.93
N VAL A 254 9.73 -21.40 -14.27
CA VAL A 254 9.62 -20.33 -13.26
C VAL A 254 10.58 -19.12 -13.41
N THR A 255 10.36 -18.27 -14.41
CA THR A 255 10.83 -16.89 -14.38
C THR A 255 9.70 -16.00 -13.81
N PRO A 256 9.88 -15.35 -12.65
CA PRO A 256 8.88 -14.41 -12.13
C PRO A 256 8.66 -13.29 -13.15
N LEU A 257 7.40 -12.93 -13.39
CA LEU A 257 7.07 -11.81 -14.27
C LEU A 257 7.85 -10.55 -13.82
N PRO A 258 8.35 -9.75 -14.78
CA PRO A 258 9.22 -8.62 -14.50
C PRO A 258 8.51 -7.44 -13.82
N TYR A 259 7.18 -7.49 -13.66
CA TYR A 259 6.36 -6.40 -13.10
C TYR A 259 5.50 -6.87 -11.92
N PRO A 260 5.27 -6.01 -10.91
CA PRO A 260 4.36 -6.31 -9.82
C PRO A 260 2.92 -6.44 -10.32
N GLN A 261 2.17 -7.36 -9.71
CA GLN A 261 0.74 -7.55 -9.99
C GLN A 261 -0.05 -7.15 -8.78
N PHE A 262 -1.04 -6.28 -8.94
CA PHE A 262 -1.85 -5.80 -7.83
C PHE A 262 -3.28 -6.30 -7.90
N SER A 263 -3.85 -6.59 -6.74
CA SER A 263 -5.29 -6.83 -6.56
C SER A 263 -5.82 -5.96 -5.43
N LEU A 264 -6.98 -5.34 -5.64
CA LEU A 264 -7.80 -4.84 -4.54
C LEU A 264 -8.57 -6.01 -3.93
N CYS A 265 -8.47 -6.18 -2.63
CA CYS A 265 -9.18 -7.20 -1.87
C CYS A 265 -10.12 -6.50 -0.87
N ILE A 266 -11.42 -6.76 -0.97
CA ILE A 266 -12.44 -6.21 -0.07
C ILE A 266 -12.95 -7.33 0.84
N PHE A 267 -12.89 -7.10 2.14
CA PHE A 267 -13.35 -7.99 3.20
C PHE A 267 -14.62 -7.39 3.81
N LEU A 268 -15.76 -7.98 3.44
CA LEU A 268 -17.09 -7.50 3.79
C LEU A 268 -17.68 -8.42 4.87
N PRO A 269 -17.90 -7.95 6.11
CA PRO A 269 -18.57 -8.74 7.14
C PRO A 269 -20.00 -9.11 6.72
N ASP A 270 -20.55 -10.20 7.25
CA ASP A 270 -21.98 -10.50 7.05
C ASP A 270 -22.87 -9.60 7.92
N ALA A 271 -22.37 -9.21 9.10
CA ALA A 271 -23.04 -8.30 10.03
C ALA A 271 -22.69 -6.83 9.74
N ARG A 272 -23.68 -5.93 9.75
CA ARG A 272 -23.50 -4.50 9.42
C ARG A 272 -22.51 -3.77 10.33
N ASP A 273 -22.36 -4.19 11.57
CA ASP A 273 -21.41 -3.67 12.57
C ASP A 273 -20.21 -4.60 12.79
N GLY A 274 -20.05 -5.63 11.95
CA GLY A 274 -19.07 -6.70 12.12
C GLY A 274 -17.62 -6.34 11.76
N LEU A 275 -17.35 -5.14 11.25
CA LEU A 275 -16.02 -4.72 10.80
C LEU A 275 -14.94 -4.93 11.87
N TRP A 276 -15.21 -4.52 13.11
CA TRP A 276 -14.20 -4.59 14.17
C TRP A 276 -13.85 -6.03 14.57
N SER A 277 -14.85 -6.93 14.57
CA SER A 277 -14.63 -8.36 14.79
C SER A 277 -13.92 -9.01 13.61
N LEU A 278 -14.22 -8.55 12.39
CA LEU A 278 -13.57 -9.00 11.17
C LEU A 278 -12.10 -8.60 11.13
N GLU A 279 -11.77 -7.37 11.52
CA GLU A 279 -10.37 -6.91 11.57
C GLU A 279 -9.54 -7.84 12.46
N ASP A 280 -9.96 -8.12 13.69
CA ASP A 280 -9.20 -9.02 14.56
C ASP A 280 -9.01 -10.43 13.94
N LYS A 281 -10.02 -10.94 13.22
CA LYS A 281 -9.98 -12.24 12.54
C LYS A 281 -9.05 -12.23 11.32
N VAL A 282 -9.24 -11.29 10.40
CA VAL A 282 -8.43 -11.13 9.16
C VAL A 282 -6.98 -10.82 9.50
N LEU A 283 -6.76 -9.98 10.51
CA LEU A 283 -5.44 -9.65 11.04
C LEU A 283 -4.76 -10.90 11.62
N SER A 284 -5.46 -11.70 12.44
CA SER A 284 -4.91 -12.96 12.97
C SER A 284 -4.56 -13.97 11.87
N GLU A 285 -5.30 -13.94 10.75
CA GLU A 285 -5.09 -14.80 9.59
C GLU A 285 -4.23 -14.15 8.48
N MET A 286 -3.60 -12.99 8.73
CA MET A 286 -2.83 -12.25 7.71
C MET A 286 -1.65 -13.03 7.13
N GLY A 287 -1.06 -13.94 7.91
CA GLY A 287 -0.07 -14.89 7.41
C GLY A 287 -0.62 -15.76 6.28
N SER A 288 -1.91 -16.11 6.34
CA SER A 288 -2.63 -16.91 5.34
C SER A 288 -3.12 -16.07 4.14
N ILE A 289 -3.28 -14.75 4.27
CA ILE A 289 -3.50 -13.84 3.11
C ILE A 289 -2.29 -13.90 2.18
N HIS A 290 -1.07 -13.90 2.75
CA HIS A 290 0.18 -14.00 2.00
C HIS A 290 0.34 -15.38 1.34
N GLU A 291 -0.24 -16.42 1.91
CA GLU A 291 -0.32 -17.75 1.29
C GLU A 291 -1.45 -17.87 0.25
N HIS A 292 -2.17 -16.78 -0.02
CA HIS A 292 -3.33 -16.70 -0.91
C HIS A 292 -4.48 -17.63 -0.54
N LEU A 293 -4.56 -18.06 0.72
CA LEU A 293 -5.58 -19.01 1.17
C LEU A 293 -6.96 -18.35 1.33
N LEU A 294 -6.98 -17.05 1.64
CA LEU A 294 -8.21 -16.26 1.77
C LEU A 294 -8.65 -15.57 0.47
N LEU A 295 -7.78 -15.53 -0.55
CA LEU A 295 -8.08 -14.79 -1.78
C LEU A 295 -8.73 -15.71 -2.83
N PRO A 296 -9.92 -15.35 -3.36
CA PRO A 296 -10.59 -16.17 -4.35
C PRO A 296 -9.78 -16.28 -5.65
N ARG A 297 -9.47 -17.53 -6.03
CA ARG A 297 -8.75 -17.86 -7.28
C ARG A 297 -9.67 -18.18 -8.45
N ASN A 298 -10.91 -18.57 -8.19
CA ASN A 298 -11.90 -18.92 -9.20
C ASN A 298 -12.95 -17.83 -9.28
N ARG A 299 -13.40 -17.53 -10.51
CA ARG A 299 -14.58 -16.69 -10.72
C ARG A 299 -15.83 -17.51 -10.43
N VAL A 300 -16.80 -16.90 -9.76
CA VAL A 300 -18.10 -17.49 -9.46
C VAL A 300 -19.19 -16.57 -9.98
N ARG A 301 -20.31 -17.18 -10.38
CA ARG A 301 -21.50 -16.43 -10.78
C ARG A 301 -21.99 -15.61 -9.59
N VAL A 302 -22.18 -14.31 -9.82
CA VAL A 302 -22.72 -13.39 -8.82
C VAL A 302 -24.19 -13.09 -9.06
N GLY A 303 -24.94 -12.90 -7.99
CA GLY A 303 -26.31 -12.41 -8.04
C GLY A 303 -26.31 -10.88 -8.03
N ARG A 304 -26.60 -10.29 -6.86
CA ARG A 304 -26.44 -8.85 -6.61
C ARG A 304 -24.97 -8.55 -6.36
N PHE A 305 -24.39 -7.69 -7.20
CA PHE A 305 -23.01 -7.22 -7.05
C PHE A 305 -22.97 -5.69 -6.98
N GLN A 306 -22.52 -5.14 -5.86
CA GLN A 306 -22.43 -3.70 -5.62
C GLN A 306 -21.16 -3.36 -4.83
N VAL A 307 -20.29 -2.53 -5.42
CA VAL A 307 -19.07 -2.02 -4.78
C VAL A 307 -19.07 -0.49 -4.90
N PRO A 308 -18.93 0.28 -3.81
CA PRO A 308 -18.94 1.74 -3.90
C PRO A 308 -17.74 2.25 -4.68
N LYS A 309 -17.92 3.33 -5.44
CA LYS A 309 -16.80 4.14 -5.91
C LYS A 309 -16.18 4.86 -4.73
N LEU A 310 -14.86 4.93 -4.70
CA LEU A 310 -14.13 5.52 -3.59
C LEU A 310 -13.03 6.43 -4.11
N LYS A 311 -12.90 7.58 -3.46
CA LYS A 311 -11.69 8.39 -3.54
C LYS A 311 -11.27 8.71 -2.11
N MET A 312 -10.24 8.01 -1.68
CA MET A 312 -9.74 8.06 -0.31
C MET A 312 -8.41 8.78 -0.28
N CYS A 313 -8.28 9.68 0.68
CA CYS A 313 -7.02 10.32 1.01
C CYS A 313 -6.90 10.32 2.53
N MET A 314 -5.71 10.08 3.08
CA MET A 314 -5.49 10.40 4.49
C MET A 314 -5.73 11.88 4.71
N SER A 315 -6.36 12.22 5.84
CA SER A 315 -6.60 13.60 6.26
C SER A 315 -5.32 14.44 6.25
N ASP A 316 -5.46 15.72 5.96
CA ASP A 316 -4.34 16.66 5.90
C ASP A 316 -3.53 16.67 7.21
N GLY A 317 -2.20 16.60 7.10
CA GLY A 317 -1.29 16.64 8.24
C GLY A 317 -1.31 15.43 9.17
N THR A 318 -1.72 14.25 8.69
CA THR A 318 -1.72 13.04 9.53
C THR A 318 -0.29 12.58 9.82
N SER A 319 0.22 13.06 10.95
CA SER A 319 1.38 12.51 11.63
C SER A 319 1.09 11.07 12.02
N ILE A 320 1.98 10.14 11.66
CA ILE A 320 1.91 8.74 12.13
C ILE A 320 2.62 8.58 13.49
N LYS A 321 3.26 9.63 14.01
CA LYS A 321 3.98 9.62 15.30
C LYS A 321 3.11 9.11 16.46
N PRO A 322 1.86 9.57 16.68
CA PRO A 322 1.04 9.05 17.78
C PRO A 322 0.78 7.54 17.67
N VAL A 323 0.60 7.05 16.44
CA VAL A 323 0.40 5.62 16.15
C VAL A 323 1.67 4.84 16.49
N LEU A 324 2.84 5.31 16.03
CA LEU A 324 4.13 4.66 16.31
C LEU A 324 4.49 4.68 17.80
N GLN A 325 4.18 5.77 18.52
CA GLN A 325 4.33 5.86 19.97
C GLN A 325 3.41 4.89 20.72
N GLY A 326 2.17 4.71 20.23
CA GLY A 326 1.23 3.73 20.73
C GLY A 326 1.68 2.29 20.50
N LEU A 327 2.43 2.03 19.41
CA LEU A 327 3.06 0.74 19.13
C LEU A 327 4.35 0.49 19.92
N GLY A 328 4.90 1.51 20.60
CA GLY A 328 6.07 1.39 21.46
C GLY A 328 7.34 2.08 20.94
N ILE A 329 7.30 2.76 19.80
CA ILE A 329 8.42 3.59 19.32
C ILE A 329 8.30 4.96 19.97
N ARG A 330 9.02 5.19 21.07
CA ARG A 330 8.94 6.42 21.88
C ARG A 330 10.26 7.18 21.89
N ALA A 331 11.38 6.49 22.11
CA ALA A 331 12.70 7.10 22.20
C ALA A 331 13.01 7.92 20.93
N LEU A 332 12.65 7.39 19.75
CA LEU A 332 12.85 8.03 18.44
C LEU A 332 12.30 9.47 18.35
N PHE A 333 11.24 9.76 19.10
CA PHE A 333 10.52 11.03 19.06
C PHE A 333 10.80 11.96 20.24
N SER A 334 11.86 11.66 21.00
CA SER A 334 12.23 12.36 22.23
C SER A 334 13.72 12.69 22.23
N GLU A 335 14.16 13.51 23.18
CA GLU A 335 15.58 13.86 23.34
C GLU A 335 16.46 12.65 23.71
N GLU A 336 15.86 11.53 24.11
CA GLU A 336 16.55 10.25 24.38
C GLU A 336 16.93 9.49 23.09
N ALA A 337 16.54 9.99 21.90
CA ALA A 337 16.85 9.34 20.64
C ALA A 337 18.37 9.28 20.40
N ASP A 338 18.91 8.08 20.23
CA ASP A 338 20.29 7.90 19.77
C ASP A 338 20.29 7.75 18.24
N MET A 339 20.34 8.89 17.54
CA MET A 339 20.42 8.95 16.07
C MET A 339 21.86 9.22 15.56
N THR A 340 22.87 8.95 16.39
CA THR A 340 24.27 9.30 16.11
C THR A 340 24.85 8.63 14.87
N ASN A 341 24.22 7.55 14.38
CA ASN A 341 24.68 6.91 13.16
C ASN A 341 24.38 7.74 11.89
N MET A 342 23.47 8.72 11.95
CA MET A 342 23.16 9.61 10.82
C MET A 342 24.14 10.78 10.66
N LEU A 343 24.88 11.19 11.70
CA LEU A 343 25.59 12.49 11.74
C LEU A 343 27.12 12.37 11.57
N GLU A 344 27.74 13.21 10.74
CA GLU A 344 29.20 13.17 10.46
C GLU A 344 30.08 13.49 11.68
N HIS A 345 29.62 14.38 12.55
CA HIS A 345 30.33 14.75 13.77
C HIS A 345 29.45 14.34 14.94
N GLY A 346 30.04 13.65 15.94
CA GLY A 346 29.35 13.33 17.19
C GLY A 346 28.71 14.62 17.70
N GLY A 347 27.38 14.63 17.78
CA GLY A 347 26.57 15.85 17.90
C GLY A 347 27.09 16.79 18.97
N THR A 348 26.84 18.09 18.80
CA THR A 348 27.29 19.19 19.67
C THR A 348 26.66 19.16 21.08
N GLY A 349 26.38 17.98 21.64
CA GLY A 349 25.64 17.77 22.89
C GLY A 349 24.13 17.99 22.75
N GLU A 350 23.66 18.59 21.65
CA GLU A 350 22.23 18.83 21.47
C GLU A 350 21.51 17.59 20.92
N PRO A 351 20.28 17.34 21.37
CA PRO A 351 19.52 16.18 20.98
C PRO A 351 19.14 16.22 19.49
N PHE A 352 19.29 15.09 18.81
CA PHE A 352 18.88 14.91 17.42
C PHE A 352 17.90 13.74 17.33
N PHE A 353 16.63 14.07 17.14
CA PHE A 353 15.50 13.13 17.17
C PHE A 353 14.53 13.41 16.04
N VAL A 354 13.64 12.46 15.77
CA VAL A 354 12.59 12.63 14.76
C VAL A 354 11.46 13.44 15.37
N ASN A 355 11.21 14.64 14.86
CA ASN A 355 10.08 15.44 15.30
C ASN A 355 8.76 14.82 14.82
N ASP A 356 8.74 14.38 13.56
CA ASP A 356 7.55 13.81 12.94
C ASP A 356 7.87 12.82 11.81
N VAL A 357 6.93 11.89 11.60
CA VAL A 357 6.85 11.02 10.43
C VAL A 357 5.48 11.28 9.79
N VAL A 358 5.48 11.93 8.65
CA VAL A 358 4.26 12.30 7.92
C VAL A 358 4.05 11.31 6.79
N HIS A 359 2.88 10.68 6.77
CA HIS A 359 2.51 9.72 5.74
C HIS A 359 1.16 10.12 5.12
N LYS A 360 1.09 10.15 3.79
CA LYS A 360 -0.16 10.38 3.06
C LYS A 360 -0.31 9.31 1.98
N ALA A 361 -1.41 8.57 2.04
CA ALA A 361 -1.80 7.63 1.01
C ALA A 361 -3.03 8.17 0.27
N ILE A 362 -2.98 8.11 -1.06
CA ILE A 362 -4.08 8.46 -1.96
C ILE A 362 -4.46 7.22 -2.74
N PHE A 363 -5.74 6.88 -2.68
CA PHE A 363 -6.30 5.67 -3.27
C PHE A 363 -7.62 5.98 -3.97
N ARG A 364 -7.81 5.44 -5.17
CA ARG A 364 -9.04 5.59 -5.94
C ARG A 364 -9.56 4.24 -6.41
N VAL A 365 -10.88 4.07 -6.30
CA VAL A 365 -11.68 2.98 -6.85
C VAL A 365 -12.75 3.63 -7.72
N ASP A 366 -12.61 3.53 -9.03
CA ASP A 366 -13.58 3.97 -10.03
C ASP A 366 -13.85 2.84 -11.02
N GLU A 367 -14.56 3.07 -12.13
CA GLU A 367 -14.89 2.00 -13.09
C GLU A 367 -13.71 1.50 -13.94
N GLY A 368 -12.56 2.18 -13.92
CA GLY A 368 -11.45 2.02 -14.86
C GLY A 368 -11.74 2.62 -16.26
N ASP A 369 -10.70 2.84 -17.06
CA ASP A 369 -10.85 3.32 -18.45
C ASP A 369 -11.47 2.24 -19.36
N GLN A 370 -12.48 2.61 -20.16
CA GLN A 370 -13.23 1.71 -21.04
C GLN A 370 -12.53 1.44 -22.39
N SER A 371 -11.31 1.94 -22.58
CA SER A 371 -10.62 1.98 -23.88
C SER A 371 -10.05 0.64 -24.39
N SER A 372 -10.21 -0.46 -23.66
CA SER A 372 -9.84 -1.81 -24.13
C SER A 372 -10.94 -2.82 -23.84
N GLU A 373 -12.06 -2.66 -24.53
CA GLU A 373 -13.01 -3.74 -24.77
C GLU A 373 -12.36 -4.78 -25.69
N VAL A 374 -11.48 -5.61 -25.16
CA VAL A 374 -11.21 -6.91 -25.77
C VAL A 374 -12.36 -7.80 -25.32
N THR A 375 -13.36 -7.91 -26.19
CA THR A 375 -14.37 -8.97 -26.11
C THR A 375 -13.67 -10.31 -26.18
N THR A 376 -13.21 -10.83 -25.05
CA THR A 376 -12.83 -12.23 -24.93
C THR A 376 -14.13 -13.02 -25.02
N THR A 377 -14.49 -13.44 -26.22
CA THR A 377 -15.49 -14.47 -26.45
C THR A 377 -14.97 -15.76 -25.83
N ASP A 378 -15.32 -16.00 -24.57
CA ASP A 378 -15.19 -17.33 -23.98
C ASP A 378 -16.08 -18.27 -24.79
N SER A 379 -15.45 -19.02 -25.68
CA SER A 379 -16.10 -20.04 -26.48
C SER A 379 -16.52 -21.18 -25.55
N ALA A 380 -17.78 -21.12 -25.11
CA ALA A 380 -18.40 -22.21 -24.37
C ALA A 380 -18.44 -23.46 -25.25
N ALA A 381 -17.51 -24.38 -25.02
CA ALA A 381 -17.60 -25.74 -25.54
C ALA A 381 -18.89 -26.37 -24.98
N ARG A 382 -19.89 -26.57 -25.85
CA ARG A 382 -21.09 -27.36 -25.57
C ARG A 382 -20.70 -28.84 -25.44
N GLY A 383 -20.29 -29.23 -24.24
CA GLY A 383 -20.18 -30.62 -23.80
C GLY A 383 -21.08 -30.83 -22.60
N GLY A 384 -22.18 -31.56 -22.78
CA GLY A 384 -23.17 -31.83 -21.74
C GLY A 384 -22.58 -32.63 -20.59
N CYS A 385 -22.43 -31.97 -19.45
CA CYS A 385 -22.38 -32.59 -18.14
C CYS A 385 -23.31 -31.75 -17.26
N LEU A 386 -24.16 -32.38 -16.43
CA LEU A 386 -25.00 -31.67 -15.47
C LEU A 386 -24.10 -30.92 -14.49
N ARG A 387 -23.70 -29.69 -14.81
CA ARG A 387 -23.09 -28.78 -13.85
C ARG A 387 -24.16 -28.54 -12.79
N LEU A 388 -23.92 -29.03 -11.58
CA LEU A 388 -24.65 -28.58 -10.39
C LEU A 388 -24.59 -27.05 -10.42
N GLU A 389 -25.69 -26.39 -10.76
CA GLU A 389 -25.73 -24.93 -10.82
C GLU A 389 -25.51 -24.42 -9.40
N ARG A 390 -24.27 -24.00 -9.11
CA ARG A 390 -23.95 -23.34 -7.86
C ARG A 390 -24.80 -22.09 -7.79
N GLN A 391 -25.49 -21.90 -6.66
CA GLN A 391 -26.29 -20.70 -6.46
C GLN A 391 -25.40 -19.46 -6.61
N PRO A 392 -25.88 -18.40 -7.27
CA PRO A 392 -25.14 -17.16 -7.38
C PRO A 392 -24.80 -16.59 -6.00
N VAL A 393 -23.61 -16.02 -5.86
CA VAL A 393 -23.18 -15.37 -4.62
C VAL A 393 -23.49 -13.87 -4.69
N ASP A 394 -24.17 -13.34 -3.68
CA ASP A 394 -24.40 -11.89 -3.55
C ASP A 394 -23.21 -11.23 -2.83
N PHE A 395 -22.71 -10.12 -3.39
CA PHE A 395 -21.69 -9.27 -2.80
C PHE A 395 -22.14 -7.81 -2.85
N VAL A 396 -22.60 -7.27 -1.72
CA VAL A 396 -23.18 -5.92 -1.64
C VAL A 396 -22.48 -5.15 -0.52
N ALA A 397 -21.50 -4.33 -0.88
CA ALA A 397 -20.69 -3.56 0.07
C ALA A 397 -21.40 -2.28 0.53
N ASP A 398 -22.58 -2.42 1.17
CA ASP A 398 -23.46 -1.33 1.62
C ASP A 398 -23.30 -0.94 3.10
N HIS A 399 -22.27 -1.45 3.75
CA HIS A 399 -21.96 -1.22 5.17
C HIS A 399 -20.43 -1.35 5.39
N PRO A 400 -19.90 -1.00 6.57
CA PRO A 400 -18.46 -0.90 6.78
C PRO A 400 -17.66 -2.16 6.42
N PHE A 401 -16.56 -1.98 5.70
CA PHE A 401 -15.68 -3.06 5.22
C PHE A 401 -14.20 -2.70 5.31
N ALA A 402 -13.34 -3.71 5.37
CA ALA A 402 -11.88 -3.55 5.28
C ALA A 402 -11.41 -3.79 3.84
N PHE A 403 -10.30 -3.17 3.45
CA PHE A 403 -9.68 -3.40 2.15
C PHE A 403 -8.16 -3.46 2.21
N PHE A 404 -7.58 -4.18 1.25
CA PHE A 404 -6.14 -4.29 1.06
C PHE A 404 -5.80 -4.22 -0.43
N VAL A 405 -4.78 -3.45 -0.79
CA VAL A 405 -4.14 -3.57 -2.10
C VAL A 405 -2.89 -4.41 -1.91
N VAL A 406 -2.88 -5.60 -2.53
CA VAL A 406 -1.87 -6.62 -2.32
C VAL A 406 -1.10 -6.85 -3.62
N GLU A 407 0.23 -6.97 -3.51
CA GLU A 407 1.06 -7.46 -4.61
C GLU A 407 1.01 -8.99 -4.64
N GLU A 408 0.49 -9.57 -5.72
CA GLU A 408 0.09 -10.97 -5.79
C GLU A 408 1.25 -11.97 -5.77
N VAL A 409 2.48 -11.56 -6.08
CA VAL A 409 3.61 -12.51 -6.09
C VAL A 409 4.27 -12.63 -4.71
N THR A 410 4.44 -11.51 -4.02
CA THR A 410 5.09 -11.43 -2.71
C THR A 410 4.11 -11.51 -1.55
N GLY A 411 2.83 -11.21 -1.80
CA GLY A 411 1.83 -11.01 -0.76
C GLY A 411 1.95 -9.67 -0.05
N ALA A 412 2.88 -8.80 -0.46
CA ALA A 412 3.11 -7.52 0.20
C ALA A 412 1.86 -6.63 0.17
N ILE A 413 1.53 -6.06 1.31
CA ILE A 413 0.42 -5.12 1.45
C ILE A 413 0.91 -3.71 1.10
N LEU A 414 0.48 -3.23 -0.06
CA LEU A 414 0.78 -1.88 -0.51
C LEU A 414 -0.07 -0.85 0.21
N LEU A 415 -1.39 -1.08 0.27
CA LEU A 415 -2.36 -0.25 0.98
C LEU A 415 -3.24 -1.11 1.86
N ALA A 416 -3.61 -0.58 3.02
CA ALA A 416 -4.55 -1.17 3.95
C ALA A 416 -5.49 -0.09 4.50
N GLY A 417 -6.72 -0.46 4.80
CA GLY A 417 -7.68 0.49 5.34
C GLY A 417 -9.07 -0.08 5.57
N HIS A 418 -9.96 0.79 6.01
CA HIS A 418 -11.38 0.50 6.15
C HIS A 418 -12.23 1.67 5.67
N VAL A 419 -13.43 1.34 5.22
CA VAL A 419 -14.46 2.28 4.80
C VAL A 419 -15.62 2.15 5.79
N LEU A 420 -15.94 3.24 6.49
CA LEU A 420 -17.14 3.35 7.33
C LEU A 420 -18.27 4.04 6.57
N ASP A 421 -17.92 5.03 5.74
CA ASP A 421 -18.86 5.83 4.96
C ASP A 421 -18.28 6.14 3.57
N PRO A 422 -18.79 5.51 2.49
CA PRO A 422 -18.29 5.75 1.14
C PRO A 422 -18.59 7.15 0.59
N THR A 423 -19.47 7.95 1.23
CA THR A 423 -19.78 9.33 0.80
C THR A 423 -18.82 10.37 1.36
N GLN A 424 -17.99 10.01 2.35
CA GLN A 424 -16.89 10.83 2.84
C GLN A 424 -15.75 10.83 1.81
N VAL A 425 -16.03 11.46 0.67
CA VAL A 425 -15.07 11.74 -0.40
C VAL A 425 -14.29 13.00 0.00
N ILE A 426 -12.95 12.91 -0.08
CA ILE A 426 -12.03 14.05 0.21
C ILE A 426 -11.48 14.64 -1.09
#